data_AF-A0A355DN62-F1
#
_entry.id   AF-A0A355DN62-F1
#
_cell.length_a   1.000
_cell.length_b   1.000
_cell.length_c   1.000
_cell.angle_alpha   90.00
_cell.angle_beta   90.00
_cell.angle_gamma   90.00
#
_symmetry.space_group_name_H-M   'P 1'
#
loop_
_entity.id
_entity.type
_entity.pdbx_description
1 polymer ?
#
loop_
_entity_poly.entity_id
_entity_poly.type
_entity_poly.pdbx_seq_one_letter_code
_entity_poly.pdbx_strand_id
1 'polypeptide(L)'
;MNYFQEAKAHFIASHQHPINQVLHHLTNLLAIAALILLFYDWRLTLLCLILTQVFALGGHAFFEKNEPAFRKYPGITILASLSWSFENWFGLRPVSTRIRDEG
;
A
#
# COMPACT_ATOMS: atom_id res chain seq x y z
N MET A 1 -12.97 -16.98 2.91
CA MET A 1 -12.59 -15.73 2.23
C MET A 1 -11.32 -16.03 1.43
N ASN A 2 -11.08 -15.44 0.26
CA ASN A 2 -9.81 -15.68 -0.48
C ASN A 2 -8.63 -15.07 0.30
N TYR A 3 -7.46 -15.73 0.33
CA TYR A 3 -6.24 -15.31 1.05
C TYR A 3 -5.87 -13.84 0.77
N PHE A 4 -5.99 -13.40 -0.48
CA PHE A 4 -5.76 -12.00 -0.87
C PHE A 4 -6.74 -11.02 -0.21
N GLN A 5 -8.02 -11.38 -0.11
CA GLN A 5 -9.05 -10.52 0.48
C GLN A 5 -8.83 -10.36 2.00
N GLU A 6 -8.34 -11.40 2.68
CA GLU A 6 -7.96 -11.32 4.09
C GLU A 6 -6.73 -10.41 4.28
N ALA A 7 -5.70 -10.58 3.43
CA ALA A 7 -4.53 -9.71 3.45
C ALA A 7 -4.90 -8.24 3.19
N LYS A 8 -5.81 -8.00 2.23
CA LYS A 8 -6.31 -6.66 1.90
C LYS A 8 -7.17 -6.06 3.02
N ALA A 9 -8.07 -6.83 3.61
CA ALA A 9 -8.84 -6.37 4.76
C ALA A 9 -7.94 -6.01 5.95
N HIS A 10 -6.92 -6.83 6.22
CA HIS A 10 -5.92 -6.53 7.23
C HIS A 10 -5.09 -5.30 6.88
N PHE A 11 -4.66 -5.17 5.62
CA PHE A 11 -3.94 -3.99 5.15
C PHE A 11 -4.76 -2.72 5.41
N ILE A 12 -6.02 -2.68 4.99
CA ILE A 12 -6.91 -1.54 5.23
C ILE A 12 -7.02 -1.25 6.73
N ALA A 13 -7.30 -2.26 7.54
CA ALA A 13 -7.42 -2.10 9.00
C ALA A 13 -6.14 -1.58 9.67
N SER A 14 -4.96 -1.91 9.13
CA SER A 14 -3.66 -1.42 9.62
C SER A 14 -3.30 -0.01 9.15
N HIS A 15 -4.09 0.63 8.29
CA HIS A 15 -3.79 1.95 7.71
C HIS A 15 -5.01 2.88 7.80
N GLN A 16 -5.25 3.45 8.98
CA GLN A 16 -6.39 4.34 9.22
C GLN A 16 -5.99 5.82 9.16
N HIS A 17 -4.73 6.16 9.45
CA HIS A 17 -4.30 7.55 9.46
C HIS A 17 -4.17 8.12 8.04
N PRO A 18 -4.77 9.29 7.71
CA PRO A 18 -4.79 9.83 6.35
C PRO A 18 -3.38 10.12 5.79
N ILE A 19 -2.46 10.59 6.64
CA ILE A 19 -1.07 10.80 6.22
C ILE A 19 -0.38 9.46 5.90
N ASN A 20 -0.62 8.41 6.69
CA ASN A 20 -0.05 7.08 6.43
C ASN A 20 -0.60 6.52 5.10
N GLN A 21 -1.89 6.69 4.85
CA GLN A 21 -2.53 6.33 3.57
C GLN A 21 -1.89 7.03 2.37
N VAL A 22 -1.66 8.35 2.44
CA VAL A 22 -0.97 9.12 1.40
C VAL A 22 0.45 8.63 1.19
N LEU A 23 1.20 8.36 2.27
CA LEU A 23 2.56 7.82 2.18
C LEU A 23 2.59 6.45 1.49
N HIS A 24 1.59 5.60 1.69
CA HIS A 24 1.48 4.32 0.98
C HIS A 24 1.12 4.49 -0.49
N HIS A 25 0.28 5.47 -0.85
CA HIS A 25 0.09 5.83 -2.26
C HIS A 25 1.41 6.29 -2.91
N LEU A 26 2.19 7.14 -2.25
CA LEU A 26 3.51 7.55 -2.74
C LEU A 26 4.49 6.38 -2.84
N THR A 27 4.48 5.48 -1.85
CA THR A 27 5.26 4.24 -1.86
C THR A 27 4.95 3.40 -3.11
N ASN A 28 3.68 3.24 -3.45
CA ASN A 28 3.27 2.47 -4.62
C ASN A 28 3.68 3.14 -5.93
N LEU A 29 3.58 4.46 -6.04
CA LEU A 29 4.09 5.21 -7.19
C LEU A 29 5.60 5.05 -7.35
N LEU A 30 6.36 5.12 -6.24
CA LEU A 30 7.81 4.90 -6.25
C LEU A 30 8.17 3.47 -6.62
N ALA A 31 7.41 2.47 -6.18
CA ALA A 31 7.64 1.08 -6.57
C ALA A 31 7.44 0.87 -8.08
N ILE A 32 6.38 1.47 -8.64
CA ILE A 32 6.14 1.47 -10.10
C ILE A 32 7.27 2.20 -10.83
N ALA A 33 7.68 3.38 -10.35
CA ALA A 33 8.79 4.13 -10.93
C ALA A 33 10.11 3.33 -10.87
N ALA A 34 10.40 2.65 -9.76
CA ALA A 34 11.59 1.82 -9.59
C ALA A 34 11.65 0.69 -10.63
N LEU A 35 10.51 0.04 -10.93
CA LEU A 35 10.42 -1.00 -11.96
C LEU A 35 10.71 -0.46 -13.36
N ILE A 36 10.22 0.74 -13.69
CA ILE A 36 10.50 1.38 -14.98
C ILE A 36 11.98 1.79 -15.07
N LEU A 37 12.48 2.44 -14.02
CA LEU A 37 13.85 2.96 -13.94
C LEU A 37 14.90 1.86 -13.89
N LEU A 38 14.53 0.64 -13.50
CA LEU A 38 15.44 -0.52 -13.48
C LEU A 38 16.10 -0.75 -14.85
N PHE A 39 15.39 -0.42 -15.93
CA PHE A 39 15.88 -0.57 -17.30
C PHE A 39 16.60 0.67 -17.84
N TYR A 40 16.66 1.75 -17.08
CA TYR A 40 17.23 3.04 -17.50
C TYR A 40 18.45 3.45 -16.64
N ASP A 41 18.27 3.53 -15.32
CA ASP A 41 19.33 3.87 -14.38
C ASP A 41 19.09 3.17 -13.04
N TRP A 42 19.90 2.15 -12.75
CA TRP A 42 19.82 1.38 -11.51
C TRP A 42 20.07 2.23 -10.25
N ARG A 43 20.76 3.37 -10.35
CA ARG A 43 20.98 4.28 -9.21
C ARG A 43 19.69 4.96 -8.81
N LEU A 44 18.89 5.38 -9.79
CA LEU A 44 17.56 5.94 -9.55
C LEU A 44 16.61 4.87 -9.01
N THR A 45 16.72 3.63 -9.49
CA THR A 45 15.98 2.49 -8.90
C THR A 45 16.31 2.31 -7.43
N LEU A 46 17.59 2.31 -7.05
CA LEU A 46 17.98 2.19 -5.64
C LEU A 46 17.45 3.35 -4.80
N LEU A 47 17.49 4.58 -5.31
CA LEU A 47 16.91 5.73 -4.63
C LEU A 47 15.41 5.52 -4.40
N CYS A 48 14.66 5.10 -5.41
CA CYS A 48 13.24 4.78 -5.28
C CYS A 48 13.00 3.68 -4.23
N LEU A 49 13.78 2.59 -4.26
CA LEU A 49 13.65 1.48 -3.29
C LEU A 49 13.95 1.92 -1.85
N ILE A 50 14.91 2.82 -1.64
CA ILE A 50 15.17 3.37 -0.30
C ILE A 50 13.97 4.22 0.14
N LEU A 51 13.47 5.08 -0.73
CA LEU A 51 12.32 5.95 -0.43
C LEU A 51 11.05 5.15 -0.15
N THR A 52 10.81 4.01 -0.84
CA THR A 52 9.68 3.13 -0.52
C THR A 52 9.75 2.61 0.91
N GLN A 53 10.93 2.25 1.40
CA GLN A 53 11.10 1.81 2.79
C GLN A 53 10.88 2.96 3.79
N VAL A 54 11.42 4.14 3.48
CA VAL A 54 11.27 5.33 4.35
C VAL A 54 9.80 5.74 4.49
N PHE A 55 9.04 5.76 3.41
CA PHE A 55 7.63 6.15 3.46
C PHE A 55 6.74 5.07 4.09
N ALA A 56 6.92 3.81 3.71
CA ALA A 56 6.13 2.72 4.28
C ALA A 56 6.37 2.58 5.79
N LEU A 57 7.62 2.51 6.23
CA LEU A 57 7.96 2.33 7.65
C LEU A 57 7.77 3.63 8.43
N GLY A 58 8.08 4.79 7.85
CA GLY A 58 7.88 6.09 8.50
C GLY A 58 6.41 6.38 8.77
N GLY A 59 5.52 6.04 7.83
CA GLY A 59 4.07 6.09 8.01
C GLY A 59 3.61 5.35 9.26
N HIS A 60 4.08 4.11 9.43
CA HIS A 60 3.79 3.30 10.61
C HIS A 60 4.47 3.81 11.88
N ALA A 61 5.74 4.20 11.83
CA ALA A 61 6.50 4.59 13.01
C ALA A 61 5.99 5.90 13.63
N PHE A 62 5.65 6.89 12.80
CA PHE A 62 5.31 8.24 13.27
C PHE A 62 3.81 8.49 13.39
N PHE A 63 3.00 7.96 12.47
CA PHE A 63 1.57 8.30 12.38
C PHE A 63 0.68 7.18 12.91
N GLU A 64 0.82 5.96 12.39
CA GLU A 64 -0.09 4.86 12.74
C GLU A 64 0.25 4.21 14.09
N LYS A 65 1.54 4.13 14.43
CA LYS A 65 2.08 3.52 15.65
C LYS A 65 1.63 2.06 15.85
N ASN A 66 1.46 1.33 14.75
CA ASN A 66 1.13 -0.09 14.73
C ASN A 66 2.14 -0.89 13.88
N GLU A 67 1.91 -2.19 13.77
CA GLU A 67 2.78 -3.08 13.01
C GLU A 67 2.43 -3.08 11.51
N PRO A 68 3.42 -3.09 10.61
CA PRO A 68 3.16 -3.18 9.18
C PRO A 68 2.43 -4.47 8.81
N ALA A 69 1.41 -4.37 7.94
CA ALA A 69 0.62 -5.52 7.50
C ALA A 69 1.46 -6.65 6.87
N PHE A 70 2.63 -6.31 6.30
CA PHE A 70 3.62 -7.26 5.77
C PHE A 70 4.06 -8.30 6.80
N ARG A 71 4.07 -7.95 8.09
CA ARG A 71 4.44 -8.88 9.17
C ARG A 71 3.52 -10.10 9.24
N LYS A 72 2.22 -9.91 8.99
CA LYS A 72 1.23 -10.99 9.00
C LYS A 72 1.08 -11.66 7.65
N TYR A 73 1.18 -10.89 6.56
CA TYR A 73 0.97 -11.35 5.20
C TYR A 73 2.15 -10.99 4.29
N PRO A 74 3.29 -11.73 4.40
CA PRO A 74 4.50 -11.40 3.67
C PRO A 74 4.31 -11.54 2.16
N GLY A 75 4.87 -10.61 1.39
CA GLY A 75 4.80 -10.56 -0.07
C GLY A 75 3.45 -10.11 -0.62
N ILE A 76 2.36 -10.78 -0.23
CA ILE A 76 1.01 -10.50 -0.74
C ILE A 76 0.50 -9.10 -0.35
N THR A 77 1.01 -8.53 0.75
CA THR A 77 0.68 -7.17 1.20
C THR A 77 1.02 -6.10 0.16
N ILE A 78 2.06 -6.32 -0.66
CA ILE A 78 2.42 -5.37 -1.73
C ILE A 78 1.31 -5.32 -2.78
N LEU A 79 0.79 -6.48 -3.20
CA LEU A 79 -0.33 -6.57 -4.14
C LEU A 79 -1.61 -6.00 -3.53
N ALA A 80 -1.85 -6.24 -2.24
CA ALA A 80 -2.98 -5.68 -1.52
C ALA A 80 -2.92 -4.14 -1.47
N SER A 81 -1.73 -3.58 -1.20
CA SER A 81 -1.49 -2.13 -1.18
C SER A 81 -1.69 -1.49 -2.56
N LEU A 82 -1.17 -2.12 -3.62
CA LEU A 82 -1.34 -1.66 -5.01
C LEU A 82 -2.82 -1.69 -5.43
N SER A 83 -3.52 -2.80 -5.15
CA SER A 83 -4.96 -2.93 -5.43
C SER A 83 -5.77 -1.87 -4.67
N TRP A 84 -5.51 -1.70 -3.38
CA TRP A 84 -6.18 -0.67 -2.57
C TRP A 84 -5.89 0.75 -3.09
N SER A 85 -4.66 1.03 -3.51
CA SER A 85 -4.30 2.34 -4.08
C SER A 85 -5.01 2.63 -5.38
N PHE A 86 -5.05 1.63 -6.27
CA PHE A 86 -5.77 1.72 -7.53
C PHE A 86 -7.26 2.01 -7.30
N GLU A 87 -7.90 1.30 -6.39
CA GLU A 87 -9.32 1.51 -6.05
C GLU A 87 -9.60 2.92 -5.54
N ASN A 88 -8.72 3.46 -4.68
CA ASN A 88 -8.87 4.81 -4.15
C ASN A 88 -8.62 5.90 -5.19
N TRP A 89 -7.64 5.74 -6.08
CA TRP A 89 -7.35 6.73 -7.12
C TRP A 89 -8.45 6.82 -8.17
N PHE A 90 -9.02 5.67 -8.56
CA PHE A 90 -10.03 5.59 -9.63
C PHE A 90 -11.47 5.51 -9.11
N GLY A 91 -11.68 5.53 -7.80
CA GLY A 91 -13.01 5.44 -7.18
C GLY A 91 -13.71 4.10 -7.41
N LEU A 92 -12.96 3.05 -7.75
CA LEU A 92 -13.48 1.72 -8.03
C LEU A 92 -13.68 0.97 -6.71
N ARG A 93 -14.81 1.16 -6.05
CA ARG A 93 -15.13 0.40 -4.83
C ARG A 93 -15.69 -0.98 -5.17
N PRO A 94 -15.20 -2.07 -4.54
CA PRO A 94 -15.83 -3.38 -4.65
C PRO A 94 -17.30 -3.30 -4.22
N VAL A 95 -18.20 -3.93 -4.98
CA VAL A 95 -19.67 -3.92 -4.73
C VAL A 95 -20.01 -4.32 -3.29
N SER A 96 -19.24 -5.21 -2.67
CA SER A 96 -19.45 -5.65 -1.29
C SER A 96 -19.30 -4.54 -0.23
N THR A 97 -18.53 -3.49 -0.51
CA THR A 97 -18.39 -2.34 0.40
C THR A 97 -19.56 -1.36 0.26
N ARG A 98 -20.15 -1.24 -0.94
CA ARG A 98 -21.32 -0.37 -1.18
C ARG A 98 -22.54 -0.82 -0.37
N ILE A 99 -22.77 -2.13 -0.28
CA ILE A 99 -23.92 -2.69 0.46
C ILE A 99 -23.82 -2.45 1.98
N ARG A 100 -22.60 -2.32 2.53
CA ARG A 100 -22.41 -2.08 3.98
C ARG A 100 -22.55 -0.60 4.37
N ASP A 101 -22.39 0.31 3.41
CA ASP A 101 -22.53 1.76 3.64
C ASP A 101 -23.98 2.25 3.40
N GLU A 102 -24.83 1.43 2.74
CA GLU A 102 -26.25 1.73 2.44
C GLU A 102 -27.25 0.99 3.37
N GLY A 103 -26.77 0.28 4.40
CA GLY A 103 -27.59 -0.54 5.32
C GLY A 103 -27.61 -0.02 6.75
#